data_AF-A0A640YA66-F1
#
_entry.id   AF-A0A640YA66-F1
#
_cell.length_a   1.000
_cell.length_b   1.000
_cell.length_c   1.000
_cell.angle_alpha   90.00
_cell.angle_beta   90.00
_cell.angle_gamma   90.00
#
_symmetry.space_group_name_H-M   'P 1'
#
loop_
_entity.id
_entity.type
_entity.pdbx_description
1 polymer ?
#
loop_
_entity_poly.entity_id
_entity_poly.type
_entity_poly.pdbx_seq_one_letter_code
_entity_poly.pdbx_strand_id
1 'polypeptide(L)'
;MGFLDKLKEKGRGIVTAAKPEDGVGPQPADEVRRRLLAIAGKGIETAEEDGRIIVAWSARIAAAGPGGAGAEYLYRAFEIELDEADHEAAGIGLKTTSDAELGVGGSLSAGLAWERGQHIGSETVHVVAWLGPHSTEGGADESGYKFAWSDLRDPVIDAVTGAGWTYKPKKV
;
A
#
# COMPACT_ATOMS: atom_id res chain seq x y z
N MET A 1 -9.55 -18.67 -25.25
CA MET A 1 -9.43 -17.21 -24.99
C MET A 1 -8.00 -16.94 -24.57
N GLY A 2 -7.32 -16.05 -25.29
CA GLY A 2 -5.86 -16.05 -25.39
C GLY A 2 -5.16 -15.06 -24.48
N PHE A 3 -3.94 -15.40 -24.09
CA PHE A 3 -2.93 -14.64 -23.34
C PHE A 3 -2.73 -13.16 -23.78
N LEU A 4 -3.25 -12.78 -24.94
CA LEU A 4 -3.28 -11.40 -25.45
C LEU A 4 -4.30 -10.50 -24.73
N ASP A 5 -5.34 -11.04 -24.09
CA ASP A 5 -6.26 -10.26 -23.23
C ASP A 5 -5.57 -9.84 -21.92
N LYS A 6 -4.79 -10.76 -21.31
CA LYS A 6 -3.93 -10.49 -20.13
C LYS A 6 -2.85 -9.43 -20.39
N LEU A 7 -2.52 -9.15 -21.66
CA LEU A 7 -1.51 -8.16 -22.04
C LEU A 7 -2.13 -6.79 -22.41
N LYS A 8 -3.42 -6.73 -22.74
CA LYS A 8 -4.14 -5.45 -22.89
C LYS A 8 -4.39 -4.76 -21.55
N GLU A 9 -4.50 -5.52 -20.46
CA GLU A 9 -4.53 -5.00 -19.07
C GLU A 9 -3.22 -4.32 -18.64
N LYS A 10 -2.10 -4.56 -19.33
CA LYS A 10 -0.79 -3.95 -19.02
C LYS A 10 -0.53 -2.61 -19.69
N GLY A 11 -1.49 -2.06 -20.45
CA GLY A 11 -1.26 -0.86 -21.25
C GLY A 11 -2.37 0.18 -21.11
N ARG A 12 -2.10 1.23 -20.31
CA ARG A 12 -2.74 2.57 -20.26
C ARG A 12 -3.78 2.81 -19.15
N GLY A 13 -3.29 3.35 -18.03
CA GLY A 13 -3.70 4.69 -17.62
C GLY A 13 -4.98 4.87 -16.80
N ILE A 14 -5.56 3.82 -16.22
CA ILE A 14 -6.63 3.95 -15.23
C ILE A 14 -6.30 3.02 -14.07
N VAL A 15 -6.34 3.52 -12.83
CA VAL A 15 -6.47 2.66 -11.65
C VAL A 15 -7.84 2.01 -11.77
N THR A 16 -7.93 0.86 -12.40
CA THR A 16 -9.23 0.27 -12.75
C THR A 16 -9.81 -0.42 -11.54
N ALA A 17 -11.09 -0.16 -11.28
CA ALA A 17 -11.87 -0.95 -10.35
C ALA A 17 -11.70 -2.45 -10.67
N ALA A 18 -11.61 -3.28 -9.63
CA ALA A 18 -11.47 -4.72 -9.76
C ALA A 18 -12.71 -5.39 -9.18
N LYS A 19 -13.25 -6.35 -9.91
CA LYS A 19 -14.41 -7.14 -9.48
C LYS A 19 -13.97 -8.50 -8.96
N PRO A 20 -14.71 -9.09 -8.01
CA PRO A 20 -14.45 -10.46 -7.60
C PRO A 20 -14.70 -11.43 -8.76
N GLU A 21 -14.12 -12.63 -8.68
CA GLU A 21 -14.37 -13.69 -9.66
C GLU A 21 -15.86 -14.09 -9.67
N ASP A 22 -16.37 -14.45 -10.86
CA ASP A 22 -17.76 -14.86 -11.03
C ASP A 22 -18.08 -16.08 -10.15
N GLY A 23 -19.15 -15.97 -9.35
CA GLY A 23 -19.61 -17.03 -8.45
C GLY A 23 -19.03 -16.97 -7.02
N VAL A 24 -18.13 -16.05 -6.72
CA VAL A 24 -17.70 -15.77 -5.34
C VAL A 24 -18.72 -14.85 -4.67
N GLY A 25 -19.45 -15.38 -3.68
CA GLY A 25 -20.37 -14.58 -2.87
C GLY A 25 -19.63 -13.60 -1.94
N PRO A 26 -20.16 -12.39 -1.69
CA PRO A 26 -19.53 -11.44 -0.80
C PRO A 26 -19.48 -12.00 0.63
N GLN A 27 -18.29 -12.02 1.22
CA GLN A 27 -18.08 -12.40 2.61
C GLN A 27 -18.41 -11.23 3.55
N PRO A 28 -18.59 -11.46 4.86
CA PRO A 28 -18.78 -10.37 5.83
C PRO A 28 -17.61 -9.38 5.83
N ALA A 29 -17.88 -8.12 6.18
CA ALA A 29 -16.85 -7.06 6.21
C ALA A 29 -15.66 -7.41 7.11
N ASP A 30 -15.90 -8.11 8.23
CA ASP A 30 -14.85 -8.60 9.14
C ASP A 30 -13.83 -9.51 8.45
N GLU A 31 -14.26 -10.29 7.46
CA GLU A 31 -13.35 -11.12 6.68
C GLU A 31 -12.44 -10.27 5.78
N VAL A 32 -13.01 -9.26 5.13
CA VAL A 32 -12.25 -8.32 4.30
C VAL A 32 -11.23 -7.57 5.15
N ARG A 33 -11.65 -7.07 6.32
CA ARG A 33 -10.78 -6.43 7.32
C ARG A 33 -9.63 -7.35 7.71
N ARG A 34 -9.94 -8.58 8.10
CA ARG A 34 -8.94 -9.58 8.50
C ARG A 34 -7.92 -9.84 7.40
N ARG A 35 -8.35 -9.94 6.14
CA ARG A 35 -7.46 -10.17 5.00
C ARG A 35 -6.57 -8.97 4.72
N LEU A 36 -7.11 -7.76 4.78
CA LEU A 36 -6.35 -6.53 4.59
C LEU A 36 -5.31 -6.33 5.70
N LEU A 37 -5.67 -6.60 6.95
CA LEU A 37 -4.75 -6.56 8.10
C LEU A 37 -3.74 -7.72 8.14
N ALA A 38 -3.93 -8.76 7.32
CA ALA A 38 -2.98 -9.86 7.17
C ALA A 38 -1.93 -9.61 6.07
N ILE A 39 -2.04 -8.51 5.32
CA ILE A 39 -1.04 -8.15 4.30
C ILE A 39 0.28 -7.89 5.00
N ALA A 40 1.32 -8.62 4.59
CA ALA A 40 2.65 -8.54 5.17
C ALA A 40 3.72 -8.56 4.09
N GLY A 41 4.88 -7.99 4.40
CA GLY A 41 6.01 -7.89 3.50
C GLY A 41 7.12 -7.01 4.06
N LYS A 42 8.22 -6.87 3.32
CA LYS A 42 9.36 -6.04 3.76
C LYS A 42 8.94 -4.58 3.87
N GLY A 43 9.10 -4.01 5.06
CA GLY A 43 8.70 -2.64 5.35
C GLY A 43 7.18 -2.43 5.33
N ILE A 44 6.37 -3.49 5.21
CA ILE A 44 4.91 -3.37 5.19
C ILE A 44 4.36 -3.41 6.61
N GLU A 45 3.42 -2.53 6.88
CA GLU A 45 2.65 -2.45 8.11
C GLU A 45 1.18 -2.20 7.82
N THR A 46 0.31 -2.72 8.67
CA THR A 46 -1.14 -2.57 8.54
C THR A 46 -1.75 -2.09 9.84
N ALA A 47 -2.69 -1.16 9.75
CA ALA A 47 -3.40 -0.63 10.89
C ALA A 47 -4.87 -0.37 10.55
N GLU A 48 -5.71 -0.27 11.58
CA GLU A 48 -7.06 0.26 11.45
C GLU A 48 -7.13 1.59 12.22
N GLU A 49 -7.47 2.67 11.53
CA GLU A 49 -7.60 4.03 12.09
C GLU A 49 -8.93 4.64 11.65
N ASP A 50 -9.74 5.12 12.59
CA ASP A 50 -11.04 5.77 12.34
C ASP A 50 -11.97 4.97 11.39
N GLY A 51 -11.96 3.63 11.50
CA GLY A 51 -12.76 2.73 10.67
C GLY A 51 -12.24 2.56 9.23
N ARG A 52 -11.06 3.10 8.93
CA ARG A 52 -10.32 2.87 7.68
C ARG A 52 -9.15 1.94 7.94
N ILE A 53 -8.81 1.16 6.92
CA ILE A 53 -7.67 0.25 6.97
C ILE A 53 -6.51 0.91 6.23
N ILE A 54 -5.36 0.98 6.87
CA ILE A 54 -4.13 1.51 6.29
C ILE A 54 -3.21 0.32 6.01
N VAL A 55 -2.75 0.20 4.76
CA VAL A 55 -1.69 -0.72 4.36
C VAL A 55 -0.55 0.11 3.84
N ALA A 56 0.59 0.06 4.52
CA ALA A 56 1.66 0.98 4.29
C ALA A 56 3.00 0.30 4.16
N TRP A 57 3.91 1.01 3.51
CA TRP A 57 5.29 0.67 3.31
C TRP A 57 6.16 1.82 3.79
N SER A 58 7.12 1.51 4.65
CA SER A 58 8.00 2.49 5.28
C SER A 58 9.46 2.01 5.26
N ALA A 59 10.36 2.90 4.83
CA ALA A 59 11.78 2.60 4.73
C ALA A 59 12.63 3.86 4.99
N ARG A 60 13.77 3.65 5.64
CA ARG A 60 14.87 4.60 5.71
C ARG A 60 15.84 4.30 4.58
N ILE A 61 16.14 5.29 3.76
CA ILE A 61 16.97 5.16 2.57
C ILE A 61 18.21 6.05 2.65
N ALA A 62 19.26 5.73 1.90
CA ALA A 62 20.42 6.58 1.78
C ALA A 62 20.06 7.87 1.01
N ALA A 63 20.37 9.05 1.56
CA ALA A 63 20.06 10.32 0.91
C ALA A 63 20.96 10.55 -0.32
N ALA A 64 20.37 11.01 -1.42
CA ALA A 64 21.10 11.34 -2.64
C ALA A 64 21.68 12.77 -2.54
N GLY A 65 22.86 12.92 -1.94
CA GLY A 65 23.52 14.22 -1.82
C GLY A 65 25.05 14.17 -1.74
N PRO A 66 25.77 15.24 -2.13
CA PRO A 66 27.22 15.33 -2.04
C PRO A 66 27.64 15.37 -0.57
N GLY A 67 27.96 14.19 -0.01
CA GLY A 67 28.35 14.04 1.39
C GLY A 67 28.00 12.68 2.01
N GLY A 68 27.10 11.89 1.41
CA GLY A 68 26.92 10.45 1.69
C GLY A 68 26.48 10.05 3.11
N ALA A 69 26.31 11.00 4.04
CA ALA A 69 26.00 10.73 5.45
C ALA A 69 24.52 10.97 5.82
N GLY A 70 23.70 11.44 4.88
CA GLY A 70 22.27 11.68 5.10
C GLY A 70 21.43 10.41 4.90
N ALA A 71 20.33 10.31 5.62
CA ALA A 71 19.28 9.34 5.35
C ALA A 71 17.95 10.08 5.13
N GLU A 72 17.15 9.58 4.20
CA GLU A 72 15.79 10.05 3.97
C GLU A 72 14.80 8.97 4.41
N TYR A 73 13.59 9.40 4.74
CA TYR A 73 12.52 8.49 5.14
C TYR A 73 11.45 8.53 4.08
N LEU A 74 11.04 7.35 3.63
CA LEU A 74 9.97 7.19 2.66
C LEU A 74 8.80 6.47 3.31
N TYR A 75 7.63 7.11 3.22
CA TYR A 75 6.38 6.56 3.68
C TYR A 75 5.40 6.54 2.50
N ARG A 76 4.80 5.38 2.27
CA ARG A 76 3.84 5.10 1.21
C ARG A 76 2.70 4.33 1.84
N ALA A 77 1.46 4.71 1.62
CA ALA A 77 0.33 3.99 2.18
C ALA A 77 -0.83 3.91 1.20
N PHE A 78 -1.69 2.94 1.43
CA PHE A 78 -3.01 2.80 0.86
C PHE A 78 -4.00 2.86 2.01
N GLU A 79 -4.88 3.87 1.99
CA GLU A 79 -6.03 3.96 2.87
C GLU A 79 -7.22 3.31 2.16
N ILE A 80 -7.90 2.38 2.84
CA ILE A 80 -9.04 1.63 2.35
C ILE A 80 -10.24 1.90 3.25
N GLU A 81 -11.35 2.28 2.63
CA GLU A 81 -12.65 2.43 3.27
C GLU A 81 -13.58 1.32 2.77
N LEU A 82 -14.29 0.66 3.68
CA LEU A 82 -15.21 -0.42 3.35
C LEU A 82 -16.66 0.10 3.35
N ASP A 83 -17.39 -0.21 2.29
CA ASP A 83 -18.83 0.00 2.18
C ASP A 83 -19.54 -1.36 2.24
N GLU A 84 -20.10 -1.66 3.41
CA GLU A 84 -20.79 -2.94 3.64
C GLU A 84 -22.12 -3.05 2.91
N ALA A 85 -22.76 -1.93 2.57
CA ALA A 85 -24.07 -1.95 1.92
C ALA A 85 -23.97 -2.42 0.47
N ASP A 86 -22.91 -1.98 -0.22
CA ASP A 86 -22.67 -2.32 -1.63
C ASP A 86 -21.58 -3.40 -1.82
N HIS A 87 -20.98 -3.89 -0.73
CA HIS A 87 -19.83 -4.80 -0.74
C HIS A 87 -18.67 -4.27 -1.58
N GLU A 88 -18.32 -3.01 -1.32
CA GLU A 88 -17.28 -2.28 -2.04
C GLU A 88 -16.16 -1.84 -1.10
N ALA A 89 -14.93 -1.79 -1.61
CA ALA A 89 -13.80 -1.19 -0.93
C ALA A 89 -13.24 -0.05 -1.78
N ALA A 90 -13.12 1.14 -1.19
CA ALA A 90 -12.58 2.32 -1.85
C ALA A 90 -11.16 2.60 -1.35
N GLY A 91 -10.16 2.56 -2.25
CA GLY A 91 -8.75 2.75 -1.91
C GLY A 91 -8.15 4.06 -2.43
N ILE A 92 -7.35 4.75 -1.61
CA ILE A 92 -6.55 5.91 -2.01
C ILE A 92 -5.08 5.75 -1.61
N GLY A 93 -4.17 6.16 -2.50
CA GLY A 93 -2.74 6.20 -2.18
C GLY A 93 -2.38 7.47 -1.42
N LEU A 94 -1.49 7.33 -0.43
CA LEU A 94 -0.96 8.40 0.40
C LEU A 94 0.58 8.32 0.35
N LYS A 95 1.29 9.44 0.16
CA LYS A 95 2.75 9.46 0.30
C LYS A 95 3.25 10.65 1.10
N THR A 96 4.35 10.43 1.83
CA THR A 96 5.10 11.49 2.51
C THR A 96 6.57 11.09 2.65
N THR A 97 7.41 12.07 2.98
CA THR A 97 8.84 11.90 3.30
C THR A 97 9.22 12.60 4.61
N SER A 98 8.24 13.06 5.38
CA SER A 98 8.44 13.75 6.65
C SER A 98 8.46 12.75 7.81
N ASP A 99 9.46 12.84 8.69
CA ASP A 99 9.55 12.05 9.93
C ASP A 99 8.46 12.39 10.96
N ALA A 100 7.80 13.54 10.81
CA ALA A 100 6.86 14.05 11.81
C ALA A 100 5.57 13.22 11.97
N GLU A 101 5.33 12.23 11.11
CA GLU A 101 4.05 11.51 11.02
C GLU A 101 4.11 10.05 11.53
N LEU A 102 5.26 9.60 12.03
CA LEU A 102 5.33 8.39 12.86
C LEU A 102 4.78 8.75 14.26
N GLY A 103 3.63 8.17 14.62
CA GLY A 103 3.12 8.31 15.98
C GLY A 103 4.14 7.85 17.02
N VAL A 104 4.00 8.31 18.27
CA VAL A 104 4.94 8.07 19.39
C VAL A 104 5.14 6.58 19.76
N GLY A 105 4.52 5.64 19.03
CA GLY A 105 4.71 4.19 19.15
C GLY A 105 5.06 3.47 17.83
N GLY A 106 5.47 4.18 16.78
CA GLY A 106 5.72 3.56 15.46
C GLY A 106 4.45 3.16 14.71
N SER A 107 3.29 3.64 15.14
CA SER A 107 2.03 3.54 14.38
C SER A 107 1.94 4.70 13.39
N LEU A 108 1.67 4.40 12.13
CA LEU A 108 1.44 5.42 11.11
C LEU A 108 0.21 6.23 11.41
N SER A 109 0.38 7.50 11.80
CA SER A 109 -0.74 8.43 11.78
C SER A 109 -0.86 8.98 10.37
N ALA A 110 -1.95 8.64 9.67
CA ALA A 110 -2.24 9.23 8.35
C ALA A 110 -2.74 10.68 8.51
N GLY A 111 -1.87 11.58 8.96
CA GLY A 111 -2.19 12.98 9.23
C GLY A 111 -2.47 13.82 7.97
N LEU A 112 -2.89 15.08 8.20
CA LEU A 112 -3.31 16.06 7.19
C LEU A 112 -2.22 16.43 6.16
N ALA A 113 -0.95 16.04 6.38
CA ALA A 113 0.19 16.41 5.54
C ALA A 113 0.53 15.42 4.43
N TRP A 114 -0.17 14.27 4.31
CA TRP A 114 0.12 13.28 3.29
C TRP A 114 -0.42 13.69 1.91
N GLU A 115 0.40 13.51 0.87
CA GLU A 115 -0.06 13.72 -0.51
C GLU A 115 -1.01 12.57 -0.91
N ARG A 116 -2.28 12.93 -1.07
CA ARG A 116 -3.36 12.02 -1.46
C ARG A 116 -3.47 11.92 -2.98
N GLY A 117 -3.54 10.72 -3.51
CA GLY A 117 -3.65 10.54 -4.95
C GLY A 117 -3.56 9.10 -5.41
N GLN A 118 -3.85 8.93 -6.70
CA GLN A 118 -3.62 7.68 -7.40
C GLN A 118 -2.16 7.64 -7.88
N HIS A 119 -1.26 7.20 -6.99
CA HIS A 119 0.16 7.14 -7.30
C HIS A 119 0.46 5.91 -8.18
N ILE A 120 1.30 6.10 -9.20
CA ILE A 120 1.73 5.03 -10.10
C ILE A 120 3.26 5.08 -10.26
N GLY A 121 3.83 3.98 -10.76
CA GLY A 121 5.26 3.88 -11.03
C GLY A 121 6.02 3.18 -9.92
N SER A 122 7.34 3.27 -10.03
CA SER A 122 8.28 2.60 -9.13
C SER A 122 9.48 3.50 -8.89
N GLU A 123 10.06 3.42 -7.69
CA GLU A 123 11.28 4.10 -7.29
C GLU A 123 12.32 3.06 -6.87
N THR A 124 13.58 3.26 -7.28
CA THR A 124 14.71 2.41 -6.85
C THR A 124 15.48 3.18 -5.79
N VAL A 125 15.61 2.58 -4.62
CA VAL A 125 16.13 3.21 -3.41
C VAL A 125 17.12 2.29 -2.71
N HIS A 126 18.16 2.84 -2.12
CA HIS A 126 19.07 2.06 -1.27
C HIS A 126 18.53 2.06 0.14
N VAL A 127 17.88 0.97 0.54
CA VAL A 127 17.26 0.85 1.86
C VAL A 127 18.35 0.59 2.89
N VAL A 128 18.45 1.48 3.86
CA VAL A 128 19.35 1.39 5.00
C VAL A 128 18.65 0.65 6.15
N ALA A 129 17.35 0.85 6.31
CA ALA A 129 16.53 0.13 7.29
C ALA A 129 15.05 0.08 6.88
N TRP A 130 14.35 -1.00 7.22
CA TRP A 130 12.89 -1.11 7.12
C TRP A 130 12.24 -0.57 8.39
N LEU A 131 11.11 0.12 8.27
CA LEU A 131 10.52 0.89 9.38
C LEU A 131 9.17 0.34 9.90
N GLY A 132 8.81 -0.91 9.57
CA GLY A 132 7.57 -1.56 10.05
C GLY A 132 7.62 -2.02 11.53
N PRO A 133 6.60 -2.78 12.01
CA PRO A 133 6.50 -3.26 13.42
C PRO A 133 7.61 -4.21 13.84
N HIS A 134 8.50 -4.55 12.92
CA HIS A 134 9.78 -5.15 13.21
C HIS A 134 10.81 -4.09 12.89
N SER A 135 11.25 -3.34 13.91
CA SER A 135 12.59 -2.75 13.93
C SER A 135 13.59 -3.93 13.90
N THR A 136 13.66 -4.61 12.77
CA THR A 136 14.59 -5.68 12.52
C THR A 136 15.90 -4.99 12.25
N GLU A 137 16.76 -4.99 13.27
CA GLU A 137 18.20 -4.82 13.13
C GLU A 137 18.70 -5.86 12.11
N GLY A 138 18.64 -5.54 10.82
CA GLY A 138 18.99 -6.47 9.74
C GLY A 138 18.09 -6.31 8.54
N GLY A 139 18.39 -5.31 7.71
CA GLY A 139 17.55 -5.05 6.54
C GLY A 139 18.15 -4.16 5.47
N ALA A 140 19.43 -3.80 5.55
CA ALA A 140 20.06 -3.02 4.51
C ALA A 140 20.04 -3.81 3.19
N ASP A 141 19.40 -3.25 2.17
CA ASP A 141 19.46 -3.76 0.80
C ASP A 141 20.46 -2.89 0.04
N GLU A 142 21.75 -3.20 0.22
CA GLU A 142 22.86 -2.45 -0.40
C GLU A 142 22.80 -2.51 -1.94
N SER A 143 22.23 -3.60 -2.49
CA SER A 143 21.99 -3.78 -3.93
C SER A 143 20.96 -2.83 -4.52
N GLY A 144 20.22 -2.11 -3.67
CA GLY A 144 19.11 -1.27 -4.09
C GLY A 144 17.80 -2.07 -4.15
N TYR A 145 16.78 -1.53 -3.50
CA TYR A 145 15.42 -2.05 -3.51
C TYR A 145 14.57 -1.26 -4.51
N LYS A 146 13.74 -1.97 -5.28
CA LYS A 146 12.76 -1.33 -6.15
C LYS A 146 11.38 -1.40 -5.50
N PHE A 147 10.89 -0.27 -5.02
CA PHE A 147 9.50 -0.14 -4.58
C PHE A 147 8.62 0.17 -5.79
N ALA A 148 7.55 -0.58 -6.00
CA ALA A 148 6.48 -0.22 -6.93
C ALA A 148 5.16 -0.03 -6.19
N TRP A 149 4.36 0.95 -6.62
CA TRP A 149 3.02 1.16 -6.03
C TRP A 149 2.08 -0.04 -6.21
N SER A 150 2.34 -0.90 -7.20
CA SER A 150 1.67 -2.19 -7.36
C SER A 150 1.93 -3.15 -6.20
N ASP A 151 3.11 -3.07 -5.55
CA ASP A 151 3.48 -3.97 -4.46
C ASP A 151 2.63 -3.73 -3.20
N LEU A 152 2.04 -2.54 -3.07
CA LEU A 152 1.02 -2.23 -2.07
C LEU A 152 -0.41 -2.49 -2.59
N ARG A 153 -0.67 -2.08 -3.83
CA ARG A 153 -2.03 -2.10 -4.38
C ARG A 153 -2.53 -3.51 -4.71
N ASP A 154 -1.70 -4.33 -5.33
CA ASP A 154 -2.14 -5.64 -5.83
C ASP A 154 -2.56 -6.55 -4.67
N PRO A 155 -1.81 -6.65 -3.54
CA PRO A 155 -2.27 -7.38 -2.36
C PRO A 155 -3.59 -6.86 -1.77
N VAL A 156 -3.82 -5.54 -1.80
CA VAL A 156 -5.09 -4.93 -1.37
C VAL A 156 -6.24 -5.36 -2.28
N ILE A 157 -6.03 -5.28 -3.60
CA ILE A 157 -7.02 -5.72 -4.58
C ILE A 157 -7.33 -7.20 -4.41
N ASP A 158 -6.31 -8.04 -4.25
CA ASP A 158 -6.46 -9.49 -4.07
C ASP A 158 -7.20 -9.83 -2.76
N ALA A 159 -6.90 -9.11 -1.66
CA ALA A 159 -7.59 -9.29 -0.39
C ALA A 159 -9.10 -8.97 -0.48
N VAL A 160 -9.45 -7.88 -1.18
CA VAL A 160 -10.83 -7.43 -1.38
C VAL A 160 -11.58 -8.36 -2.34
N THR A 161 -11.03 -8.57 -3.53
CA THR A 161 -11.68 -9.35 -4.60
C THR A 161 -11.76 -10.83 -4.24
N GLY A 162 -10.74 -11.39 -3.57
CA GLY A 162 -10.78 -12.75 -3.06
C GLY A 162 -11.83 -12.95 -1.96
N ALA A 163 -12.32 -11.88 -1.32
CA ALA A 163 -13.40 -11.92 -0.35
C ALA A 163 -14.79 -11.72 -0.99
N GLY A 164 -14.87 -11.63 -2.32
CA GLY A 164 -16.12 -11.41 -3.04
C GLY A 164 -16.56 -9.94 -3.09
N TRP A 165 -15.67 -8.99 -2.77
CA TRP A 165 -15.96 -7.56 -2.76
C TRP A 165 -15.39 -6.87 -3.99
N THR A 166 -16.01 -5.75 -4.39
CA THR A 166 -15.51 -4.94 -5.51
C THR A 166 -14.54 -3.89 -4.98
N TYR A 167 -13.34 -3.81 -5.55
CA TYR A 167 -12.40 -2.73 -5.29
C TYR A 167 -12.63 -1.56 -6.26
N LYS A 168 -12.59 -0.33 -5.75
CA LYS A 168 -12.61 0.91 -6.55
C LYS A 168 -11.52 1.89 -6.10
N PRO A 169 -10.88 2.62 -7.02
CA PRO A 169 -10.09 3.78 -6.63
C PRO A 169 -11.00 4.86 -6.05
N LYS A 170 -10.64 5.39 -4.89
CA LYS A 170 -11.27 6.60 -4.35
C LYS A 170 -10.77 7.80 -5.16
N LYS A 171 -11.72 8.66 -5.56
CA LYS A 171 -11.42 9.93 -6.23
C LYS A 171 -11.02 10.97 -5.18
N VAL A 172 -10.01 11.79 -5.48
CA VAL A 172 -9.59 12.94 -4.66
C VAL A 172 -10.48 14.13 -4.94
#